data_AF-A0A1H9M1T7-F1
#
_entry.id   AF-A0A1H9M1T7-F1
#
_cell.length_a   1.000
_cell.length_b   1.000
_cell.length_c   1.000
_cell.angle_alpha   90.00
_cell.angle_beta   90.00
_cell.angle_gamma   90.00
#
_symmetry.space_group_name_H-M   'P 1'
#
loop_
_entity.id
_entity.type
_entity.pdbx_description
1 polymer ?
#
loop_
_entity_poly.entity_id
_entity_poly.type
_entity_poly.pdbx_seq_one_letter_code
_entity_poly.pdbx_strand_id
1 'polypeptide(L)' 'MVIGFDYGTANCSVAVEREGQFQQLPIAGSEKLLPSMMSAPIRSVVSEWLFRHHGVSYHSAEETAL' A
#
# COMPACT_ATOMS: atom_id res chain seq x y z
N MET A 1 -4.12 -18.74 6.81
CA MET A 1 -4.92 -17.76 6.07
C MET A 1 -4.15 -17.41 4.82
N VAL A 2 -4.66 -17.78 3.64
CA VAL A 2 -4.07 -17.42 2.35
C VAL A 2 -4.82 -16.20 1.82
N ILE A 3 -4.07 -15.21 1.33
CA ILE A 3 -4.65 -14.03 0.66
C ILE A 3 -4.22 -14.01 -0.81
N GLY A 4 -5.16 -13.62 -1.66
CA GLY A 4 -4.87 -13.12 -3.00
C GLY A 4 -4.76 -11.61 -2.94
N PHE A 5 -3.71 -11.05 -3.53
CA PHE A 5 -3.50 -9.62 -3.63
C PHE A 5 -3.33 -9.26 -5.11
N ASP A 6 -4.24 -8.43 -5.63
CA ASP A 6 -4.13 -7.88 -6.97
C ASP A 6 -3.57 -6.47 -6.88
N TYR A 7 -2.40 -6.26 -7.48
CA TYR A 7 -1.72 -4.97 -7.53
C TYR A 7 -1.82 -4.36 -8.94
N GLY A 8 -3.03 -3.98 -9.30
CA GLY A 8 -3.30 -3.35 -10.60
C GLY A 8 -2.76 -1.93 -10.68
N THR A 9 -2.56 -1.43 -11.91
CA THR A 9 -2.08 -0.06 -12.16
C THR A 9 -3.04 1.01 -11.63
N ALA A 10 -4.35 0.77 -11.70
CA ALA A 10 -5.37 1.74 -11.30
C ALA A 10 -5.97 1.44 -9.92
N ASN A 11 -6.23 0.16 -9.63
CA ASN A 11 -6.83 -0.27 -8.37
C ASN A 11 -6.17 -1.56 -7.88
N CYS A 12 -6.11 -1.69 -6.56
CA CYS A 12 -5.73 -2.88 -5.83
C CYS A 12 -6.97 -3.56 -5.24
N SER A 13 -6.89 -4.86 -5.02
CA SER A 13 -7.90 -5.60 -4.26
C SER A 13 -7.29 -6.75 -3.46
N VAL A 14 -7.99 -7.17 -2.41
CA VAL A 14 -7.58 -8.29 -1.56
C VAL A 14 -8.71 -9.29 -1.46
N ALA A 15 -8.40 -10.57 -1.62
CA ALA A 15 -9.30 -11.67 -1.31
C ALA A 15 -8.65 -12.61 -0.29
N VAL A 16 -9.48 -13.27 0.50
CA VAL A 16 -9.06 -14.26 1.48
C VAL A 16 -9.83 -15.56 1.23
N GLU A 17 -9.14 -16.67 1.39
CA GLU A 17 -9.80 -17.98 1.44
C GLU A 17 -10.42 -18.21 2.82
N ARG A 18 -11.71 -18.55 2.84
CA ARG A 18 -12.47 -18.95 4.03
C ARG A 18 -13.34 -20.15 3.68
N GLU A 19 -13.11 -21.27 4.34
CA GLU A 19 -13.93 -22.49 4.24
C GLU A 19 -14.06 -23.02 2.80
N GLY A 20 -12.95 -23.00 2.05
CA GLY A 20 -12.87 -23.41 0.65
C GLY A 20 -13.40 -22.37 -0.34
N GLN A 21 -13.79 -21.17 0.10
CA GLN A 21 -14.34 -20.12 -0.73
C GLN A 21 -13.49 -18.85 -0.69
N PHE A 22 -13.25 -18.24 -1.85
CA PHE A 22 -12.54 -16.96 -1.94
C PHE A 22 -13.52 -15.80 -1.78
N GLN A 23 -13.23 -14.88 -0.86
CA GLN A 23 -14.05 -13.72 -0.58
C GLN A 23 -13.21 -12.45 -0.65
N GLN A 24 -13.64 -11.49 -1.47
CA GLN A 24 -12.99 -10.17 -1.57
C GLN A 24 -13.30 -9.32 -0.34
N LEU A 25 -12.27 -8.72 0.24
CA LEU A 25 -12.35 -7.92 1.45
C LEU A 25 -12.64 -6.44 1.13
N PRO A 26 -13.47 -5.77 1.94
CA PRO A 26 -13.54 -4.31 1.93
C PRO A 26 -12.27 -3.75 2.57
N ILE A 27 -11.53 -2.92 1.84
CA ILE A 27 -10.20 -2.39 2.21
C ILE A 27 -10.15 -0.87 2.26
N ALA A 28 -11.21 -0.19 1.79
CA ALA A 28 -11.38 1.25 1.89
C ALA A 28 -12.80 1.56 2.38
N GLY A 29 -13.02 1.44 3.69
CA GLY A 29 -14.37 1.53 4.27
C GLY A 29 -15.24 0.36 3.82
N SER A 30 -16.31 0.62 3.06
CA SER A 30 -17.17 -0.41 2.47
C SER A 30 -16.69 -0.89 1.10
N GLU A 31 -15.72 -0.21 0.49
CA GLU A 31 -15.27 -0.49 -0.87
C GLU A 31 -14.25 -1.64 -0.90
N LYS A 32 -14.41 -2.50 -1.91
CA LYS A 32 -13.53 -3.67 -2.14
C LYS A 32 -12.33 -3.37 -3.03
N LEU A 33 -12.29 -2.18 -3.63
CA LEU A 33 -11.20 -1.68 -4.45
C LEU A 33 -10.54 -0.51 -3.73
N LEU A 34 -9.21 -0.51 -3.72
CA LEU A 34 -8.39 0.59 -3.23
C LEU A 34 -7.69 1.22 -4.44
N PRO A 35 -7.75 2.55 -4.67
CA PRO A 35 -6.96 3.18 -5.72
C PRO A 35 -5.46 2.91 -5.54
N SER A 36 -4.77 2.58 -6.63
CA SER A 36 -3.32 2.34 -6.64
C SER A 36 -2.52 3.65 -6.62
N MET A 37 -2.91 4.57 -5.74
CA MET A 37 -2.36 5.91 -5.62
C MET A 37 -2.21 6.28 -4.15
N MET A 38 -1.13 6.99 -3.81
CA MET A 38 -0.93 7.59 -2.50
C MET A 38 -0.98 9.11 -2.63
N SER A 39 -1.57 9.78 -1.64
CA SER A 39 -1.60 11.25 -1.56
C SER A 39 -0.79 11.72 -0.36
N ALA A 40 0.04 12.74 -0.56
CA ALA A 40 0.82 13.40 0.48
C ALA A 40 0.92 14.91 0.17
N PRO A 41 1.14 15.77 1.18
CA PRO A 41 1.25 17.21 0.98
C PRO A 41 2.31 17.61 -0.06
N ILE A 42 3.45 16.90 -0.06
CA ILE A 42 4.50 16.95 -1.08
C ILE A 42 5.13 15.55 -1.23
N ARG A 43 5.76 15.27 -2.38
CA ARG A 43 6.32 13.95 -2.72
C ARG A 43 7.29 13.41 -1.67
N SER A 44 8.15 14.26 -1.11
CA SER A 44 9.20 13.83 -0.16
C SER A 44 8.68 13.39 1.20
N VAL A 45 7.46 13.79 1.59
CA VAL A 45 6.89 13.46 2.91
C VAL A 45 6.76 11.95 3.11
N VAL A 46 6.43 11.20 2.05
CA VAL A 46 6.28 9.73 2.15
C VAL A 46 7.62 9.09 2.52
N SER A 47 8.68 9.43 1.77
CA SER A 47 10.02 8.90 2.03
C SER A 47 10.54 9.31 3.40
N GLU A 48 10.34 10.57 3.78
CA GLU A 48 10.83 11.11 5.04
C GLU A 48 10.17 10.45 6.26
N TRP A 49 8.87 10.19 6.19
CA TRP A 49 8.15 9.50 7.26
C TRP A 49 8.62 8.05 7.40
N LEU A 50 8.83 7.35 6.28
CA LEU A 50 9.37 5.98 6.27
C LEU A 50 10.77 5.92 6.88
N PHE A 51 11.62 6.90 6.58
CA PHE A 51 12.96 7.01 7.17
C PHE A 51 12.89 7.28 8.69
N ARG A 52 12.20 8.34 9.10
CA ARG A 52 12.16 8.78 10.52
C ARG A 52 11.45 7.81 11.45
N HIS A 53 10.41 7.12 10.97
CA HIS A 53 9.51 6.36 11.84
C HIS A 53 9.48 4.86 11.57
N HIS A 54 9.93 4.41 10.39
CA HIS A 54 9.89 2.98 10.00
C HIS A 54 11.26 2.38 9.71
N GLY A 55 12.35 3.13 9.90
CA GLY A 55 13.72 2.63 9.74
C GLY A 55 14.07 2.23 8.30
N VAL A 56 13.32 2.75 7.32
CA VAL A 56 13.59 2.52 5.91
C VAL A 56 14.71 3.46 5.48
N SER A 57 15.89 2.90 5.20
CA SER A 57 17.03 3.69 4.71
C SER A 57 16.81 4.16 3.28
N TYR A 58 17.28 5.37 2.98
CA TYR A 58 17.49 5.81 1.60
C TYR A 58 18.51 4.91 0.90
N HIS A 59 18.26 4.55 -0.37
CA HIS A 59 19.18 3.71 -1.14
C HIS A 59 20.26 4.55 -1.84
N SER A 60 20.04 5.86 -2.00
CA SER A 60 21.04 6.79 -2.54
C SER A 60 21.03 8.14 -1.79
N ALA A 61 22.17 8.86 -1.87
CA ALA A 61 22.31 10.19 -1.30
C ALA A 61 21.35 11.23 -1.91
N GLU A 62 20.95 11.04 -3.18
CA GLU A 62 19.95 11.88 -3.85
C GLU A 62 18.54 11.73 -3.28
N GLU A 63 18.22 10.57 -2.69
CA GLU A 63 16.96 10.34 -1.99
C GLU A 63 16.97 10.87 -0.55
N THR A 64 18.15 11.17 0.00
CA THR A 64 18.35 11.69 1.36
C THR A 64 18.02 13.19 1.48
N ALA A 65 17.49 13.81 0.42
CA ALA A 65 17.19 15.23 0.40
C ALA A 65 15.94 15.57 1.22
N LEU A 66 16.12 15.73 2.54
CA LEU A 66 15.64 16.86 3.36
C LEU A 66 16.28 16.82 4.77
#